data_AF-A0A7T1MCL3-F1
#
_entry.id   AF-A0A7T1MCL3-F1
#
_cell.length_a   1.000
_cell.length_b   1.000
_cell.length_c   1.000
_cell.angle_alpha   90.00
_cell.angle_beta   90.00
_cell.angle_gamma   90.00
#
_symmetry.space_group_name_H-M   'P 1'
#
loop_
_entity.id
_entity.type
_entity.pdbx_description
1 polymer ?
#
loop_
_entity_poly.entity_id
_entity_poly.type
_entity_poly.pdbx_seq_one_letter_code
_entity_poly.pdbx_strand_id
1 'polypeptide(L)' 'MSIAQIKNLQRRLANLEQEAIEEINRACGHELWQSLGFDALDTLEDPDRRSRANYYYGQLQTVRELRDVIS' A
#
# COMPACT_ATOMS: atom_id res chain seq x y z
N MET A 1 14.14 14.10 -15.46
CA MET A 1 14.73 12.76 -15.16
C MET A 1 15.02 12.04 -16.47
N SER A 2 16.04 11.19 -16.51
CA SER A 2 16.28 10.32 -17.67
C SER A 2 15.24 9.19 -17.73
N ILE A 3 15.00 8.65 -18.93
CA ILE A 3 14.10 7.50 -19.13
C ILE A 3 14.52 6.31 -18.24
N ALA A 4 15.82 6.10 -18.06
CA ALA A 4 16.35 5.05 -17.19
C ALA A 4 15.99 5.27 -15.71
N GLN A 5 16.03 6.53 -15.23
CA GLN A 5 15.63 6.87 -13.86
C GLN A 5 14.13 6.62 -13.64
N ILE A 6 13.28 7.02 -14.60
CA ILE A 6 11.82 6.80 -14.54
C ILE A 6 11.51 5.30 -14.46
N LYS A 7 12.08 4.47 -15.34
CA LYS A 7 11.89 3.02 -15.32
C LYS A 7 12.35 2.38 -14.01
N ASN A 8 13.46 2.87 -13.45
CA ASN A 8 13.96 2.36 -12.17
C ASN A 8 13.01 2.72 -11.02
N LEU A 9 12.50 3.95 -10.98
CA LEU A 9 11.52 4.40 -10.00
C LEU A 9 10.22 3.62 -10.10
N GLN A 10 9.67 3.44 -11.32
CA GLN A 10 8.47 2.61 -11.54
C GLN A 10 8.62 1.20 -10.98
N ARG A 11 9.79 0.56 -11.17
CA ARG A 11 10.06 -0.77 -10.59
C ARG A 11 10.07 -0.74 -9.06
N ARG A 12 10.68 0.27 -8.44
CA ARG A 12 10.69 0.39 -6.98
C ARG A 12 9.30 0.63 -6.42
N LEU A 13 8.51 1.47 -7.07
CA LEU A 13 7.12 1.73 -6.71
C LEU A 13 6.29 0.44 -6.79
N ALA A 14 6.45 -0.37 -7.85
CA ALA A 14 5.78 -1.66 -7.96
C ALA A 14 6.14 -2.63 -6.81
N ASN A 15 7.41 -2.66 -6.40
CA ASN A 15 7.83 -3.48 -5.26
C ASN A 15 7.20 -3.01 -3.94
N LEU A 16 7.17 -1.69 -3.70
CA LEU A 16 6.59 -1.10 -2.50
C LEU A 16 5.07 -1.31 -2.43
N GLU A 17 4.39 -1.21 -3.57
CA GLU A 17 2.96 -1.52 -3.68
C GLU A 17 2.68 -2.97 -3.31
N GLN A 18 3.45 -3.91 -3.87
CA GLN A 18 3.29 -5.32 -3.56
C GLN A 18 3.52 -5.61 -2.08
N GLU A 19 4.60 -5.08 -1.49
CA GLU A 19 4.90 -5.23 -0.07
C GLU A 19 3.76 -4.68 0.80
N ALA A 20 3.26 -3.48 0.49
CA ALA A 20 2.16 -2.89 1.24
C ALA A 20 0.89 -3.74 1.16
N ILE A 21 0.54 -4.26 -0.03
CA ILE A 21 -0.62 -5.14 -0.21
C ILE A 21 -0.48 -6.42 0.62
N GLU A 22 0.68 -7.08 0.56
CA GLU A 22 0.94 -8.32 1.31
C GLU A 22 0.84 -8.09 2.82
N GLU A 23 1.33 -6.96 3.29
CA GLU A 23 1.34 -6.59 4.70
C GLU A 23 -0.04 -6.19 5.23
N ILE A 24 -0.84 -5.47 4.43
CA ILE A 24 -2.25 -5.18 4.77
C ILE A 24 -3.07 -6.49 4.76
N ASN A 25 -2.87 -7.35 3.76
CA ASN A 25 -3.51 -8.67 3.69
C ASN A 25 -3.18 -9.51 4.94
N ARG A 26 -1.91 -9.51 5.37
CA ARG A 26 -1.47 -10.22 6.59
C ARG A 26 -2.10 -9.63 7.85
N ALA A 27 -2.21 -8.31 7.95
CA ALA A 27 -2.82 -7.65 9.11
C ALA A 27 -4.33 -7.90 9.19
N CYS A 28 -5.03 -7.86 8.04
CA CYS A 28 -6.47 -8.08 7.96
C CYS A 28 -6.86 -9.57 8.01
N GLY A 29 -5.98 -10.47 7.57
CA GLY A 29 -6.29 -11.89 7.37
C GLY A 29 -7.21 -12.18 6.17
N HIS A 30 -7.55 -11.16 5.38
CA HIS A 30 -8.40 -11.25 4.19
C HIS A 30 -8.17 -10.04 3.27
N GLU A 31 -8.71 -10.08 2.05
CA GLU A 31 -8.52 -9.01 1.04
C GLU A 31 -9.67 -8.00 0.95
N LEU A 32 -10.71 -8.10 1.79
CA LEU A 32 -11.90 -7.24 1.74
C LEU A 32 -11.59 -5.74 1.83
N TRP A 33 -10.49 -5.36 2.47
CA TRP A 33 -10.02 -3.97 2.57
C TRP A 33 -9.80 -3.33 1.20
N GLN A 34 -9.53 -4.11 0.14
CA GLN A 34 -9.36 -3.57 -1.21
C GLN A 34 -10.65 -2.97 -1.76
N SER A 35 -11.81 -3.51 -1.38
CA SER A 35 -13.12 -3.01 -1.78
C SER A 35 -13.69 -1.98 -0.80
N LEU A 36 -13.36 -2.12 0.48
CA LEU A 36 -13.91 -1.30 1.57
C LEU A 36 -13.04 -0.07 1.90
N GLY A 37 -11.79 -0.05 1.47
CA GLY A 37 -10.87 1.04 1.75
C GLY A 37 -10.45 1.12 3.22
N PHE A 38 -10.08 2.33 3.65
CA PHE A 38 -9.54 2.61 4.98
C PHE A 38 -10.49 2.17 6.11
N ASP A 39 -11.81 2.32 5.93
CA ASP A 39 -12.82 1.98 6.94
C ASP A 39 -12.74 0.52 7.40
N ALA A 40 -12.31 -0.41 6.52
CA ALA A 40 -12.12 -1.80 6.92
C ALA A 40 -10.99 -1.98 7.93
N LEU A 41 -9.96 -1.15 7.88
CA LEU A 41 -8.80 -1.25 8.75
C LEU A 41 -9.11 -0.79 10.17
N ASP A 42 -9.99 0.21 10.31
CA ASP A 42 -10.42 0.74 11.62
C ASP A 42 -11.23 -0.26 12.44
N THR A 43 -11.84 -1.26 11.78
CA THR A 43 -12.59 -2.34 12.43
C THR A 43 -11.70 -3.41 13.05
N LEU A 44 -10.38 -3.37 12.83
CA LEU A 44 -9.45 -4.33 13.44
C LEU A 44 -9.38 -4.15 14.96
N GLU A 45 -9.79 -5.19 15.69
CA GLU A 45 -9.80 -5.19 17.17
C GLU A 45 -8.39 -5.18 17.76
N ASP A 46 -7.45 -5.87 17.12
CA ASP A 46 -6.04 -5.93 17.53
C ASP A 46 -5.34 -4.61 17.16
N PRO A 47 -4.91 -3.81 18.14
CA PRO A 47 -4.32 -2.49 17.91
C PRO A 47 -2.98 -2.57 17.17
N ASP A 48 -2.20 -3.64 17.34
CA ASP A 48 -0.93 -3.81 16.65
C ASP A 48 -1.16 -4.13 15.16
N ARG A 49 -2.14 -5.00 14.87
CA ARG A 49 -2.57 -5.25 13.47
C ARG A 49 -3.13 -4.02 12.82
N ARG A 50 -3.99 -3.27 13.53
CA ARG A 50 -4.55 -2.01 13.02
C ARG A 50 -3.46 -0.98 12.71
N SER A 51 -2.52 -0.79 13.63
CA SER A 51 -1.38 0.11 13.44
C SER A 51 -0.56 -0.27 12.19
N ARG A 52 -0.24 -1.56 12.04
CA ARG A 52 0.47 -2.09 10.87
C ARG A 52 -0.32 -1.87 9.58
N ALA A 53 -1.61 -2.22 9.57
CA ALA A 53 -2.47 -2.05 8.41
C ALA A 53 -2.55 -0.57 7.99
N ASN A 54 -2.75 0.35 8.94
CA ASN A 54 -2.82 1.78 8.68
C ASN A 54 -1.50 2.33 8.14
N TYR A 55 -0.37 1.88 8.68
CA TYR A 55 0.95 2.28 8.17
C TYR A 55 1.14 1.88 6.71
N TYR A 56 0.94 0.60 6.37
CA TYR A 56 1.13 0.11 5.01
C TYR A 56 0.07 0.63 4.04
N TYR A 57 -1.16 0.89 4.50
CA TYR A 57 -2.17 1.56 3.68
C TYR A 57 -1.75 2.99 3.30
N GLY A 58 -1.16 3.74 4.24
CA GLY A 58 -0.58 5.06 3.92
C GLY A 58 0.57 4.99 2.91
N GLN A 59 1.45 3.97 3.02
CA GLN A 59 2.49 3.73 2.02
C GLN A 59 1.90 3.40 0.65
N LEU A 60 0.84 2.57 0.60
CA LEU A 60 0.16 2.20 -0.64
C LEU A 60 -0.47 3.43 -1.32
N GLN A 61 -1.10 4.32 -0.56
CA GLN A 61 -1.64 5.58 -1.11
C GLN A 61 -0.52 6.46 -1.69
N THR A 62 0.58 6.62 -0.96
CA THR A 62 1.76 7.38 -1.42
C THR A 62 2.31 6.79 -2.73
N VAL A 63 2.40 5.47 -2.84
CA VAL A 63 2.87 4.80 -4.06
C VAL A 63 1.93 5.06 -5.24
N ARG A 64 0.60 5.00 -5.01
CA ARG A 64 -0.40 5.28 -6.07
C ARG A 64 -0.32 6.71 -6.55
N GLU A 65 -0.23 7.69 -5.64
CA GLU A 65 -0.05 9.10 -5.99
C GLU A 65 1.23 9.33 -6.80
N LEU A 66 2.35 8.72 -6.39
CA LEU A 66 3.62 8.83 -7.11
C LEU A 66 3.56 8.14 -8.47
N ARG A 67 2.88 6.99 -8.58
CA ARG A 67 2.68 6.31 -9.85
C ARG A 67 1.90 7.19 -10.81
N ASP A 68 0.79 7.79 -10.36
CA ASP A 68 -0.05 8.66 -11.18
C ASP A 68 0.75 9.84 -11.77
N VAL A 69 1.64 10.45 -10.98
CA VAL A 69 2.48 11.58 -11.42
C VAL A 69 3.59 11.15 -12.40
N ILE A 70 4.09 9.92 -12.30
CA ILE A 70 5.23 9.40 -13.10
C ILE A 70 4.75 8.61 -14.33
N SER A 71 3.43 8.41 -14.48
CA SER A 71 2.78 7.71 -15.60
C SER A 71 3.16 8.24 -16.97
#